data_AF-A0A4Y2H913-F1
#
_entry.id   AF-A0A4Y2H913-F1
#
_cell.length_a   1.000
_cell.length_b   1.000
_cell.length_c   1.000
_cell.angle_alpha   90.00
_cell.angle_beta   90.00
_cell.angle_gamma   90.00
#
_symmetry.space_group_name_H-M   'P 1'
#
loop_
_entity.id
_entity.type
_entity.pdbx_description
1 polymer ?
#
loop_
_entity_poly.entity_id
_entity_poly.type
_entity_poly.pdbx_seq_one_letter_code
_entity_poly.pdbx_strand_id
1 'polypeptide(L)'
;MDNAPALPDAETFTVESITCIFIPQKTNSIMQPMDQGVIESMKRRYRKQLLNKLLFEGDDEQEEAACSIVQFWKALTLKDCVYMIN
;
A
#
# COMPACT_ATOMS: atom_id res chain seq x y z
N MET A 1 -13.81 10.17 8.35
CA MET A 1 -13.85 8.70 8.17
C MET A 1 -14.44 8.38 6.82
N ASP A 2 -14.05 7.25 6.24
CA ASP A 2 -14.70 6.72 5.05
C ASP A 2 -16.14 6.32 5.37
N ASN A 3 -17.01 6.26 4.36
CA ASN A 3 -18.39 5.86 4.53
C ASN A 3 -18.53 4.33 4.37
N ALA A 4 -17.69 3.56 5.05
CA ALA A 4 -17.76 2.10 5.00
C ALA A 4 -19.01 1.59 5.76
N PRO A 5 -19.77 0.61 5.24
CA PRO A 5 -20.99 0.11 5.89
C PRO A 5 -20.76 -0.53 7.26
N ALA A 6 -19.52 -0.90 7.56
CA ALA A 6 -19.12 -1.48 8.84
C ALA A 6 -18.91 -0.44 9.96
N LEU A 7 -18.93 0.86 9.64
CA LEU A 7 -18.78 1.94 10.62
C LEU A 7 -20.13 2.25 11.29
N PRO A 8 -20.18 2.39 12.62
CA PRO A 8 -21.33 2.92 13.32
C PRO A 8 -21.72 4.31 12.82
N ASP A 9 -23.01 4.64 12.98
CA ASP A 9 -23.53 5.93 12.53
C ASP A 9 -22.86 7.09 13.29
N ALA A 10 -22.72 8.25 12.65
CA ALA A 10 -21.93 9.37 13.17
C ALA A 10 -22.38 9.83 14.56
N GLU A 11 -23.68 9.75 14.83
CA GLU A 11 -24.30 10.16 16.09
C GLU A 11 -23.94 9.24 17.27
N THR A 12 -23.52 8.00 16.99
CA THR A 12 -23.07 7.04 18.01
C THR A 12 -21.61 7.27 18.43
N PHE A 13 -20.85 8.08 17.70
CA PHE A 13 -19.44 8.42 17.97
C PHE A 13 -19.27 9.76 18.69
N THR A 14 -20.10 10.03 19.70
CA THR A 14 -19.98 11.24 20.51
C THR A 14 -19.29 10.92 21.83
N VAL A 15 -17.96 11.01 21.82
CA VAL A 15 -17.16 11.14 23.05
C VAL A 15 -16.87 12.62 23.23
N GLU A 16 -17.04 13.17 24.44
CA GLU A 16 -17.08 14.62 24.72
C GLU A 16 -15.88 15.44 24.19
N SER A 17 -14.79 14.80 23.78
CA SER A 17 -13.57 15.44 23.28
C SER A 17 -13.18 15.10 21.83
N ILE A 18 -13.96 14.30 21.10
CA ILE A 18 -13.61 13.87 19.73
C ILE A 18 -14.81 14.04 18.80
N THR A 19 -14.64 14.87 17.77
CA THR A 19 -15.64 15.05 16.70
C THR A 19 -15.28 14.17 15.51
N CYS A 20 -16.17 13.25 15.14
CA CYS A 20 -16.04 12.48 13.91
C CYS A 20 -16.63 13.26 12.72
N ILE A 21 -15.86 13.43 11.64
CA ILE A 21 -16.34 14.04 10.39
C ILE A 21 -16.37 12.94 9.32
N PHE A 22 -17.53 12.72 8.71
CA PHE A 22 -17.70 11.80 7.60
C PHE A 22 -17.45 12.50 6.28
N ILE A 23 -16.71 11.82 5.41
CA ILE A 23 -16.43 12.32 4.07
C ILE A 23 -17.57 11.81 3.16
N PRO A 24 -18.07 12.63 2.20
CA PRO A 24 -19.22 12.26 1.36
C PRO A 24 -19.09 10.91 0.63
N GLN A 25 -20.21 10.28 0.31
CA GLN A 25 -20.23 9.02 -0.43
C GLN A 25 -19.58 9.18 -1.82
N LYS A 26 -18.77 8.20 -2.22
CA LYS A 26 -18.00 8.16 -3.48
C LYS A 26 -16.93 9.24 -3.61
N THR A 27 -16.40 9.79 -2.52
CA THR A 27 -15.21 10.62 -2.65
C THR A 27 -14.03 9.80 -3.15
N ASN A 28 -13.50 10.21 -4.29
CA ASN A 28 -12.25 9.74 -4.88
C ASN A 28 -11.15 9.68 -3.81
N SER A 29 -10.21 8.75 -3.92
CA SER A 29 -9.04 8.60 -3.02
C SER A 29 -8.24 9.88 -2.76
N ILE A 30 -8.49 10.96 -3.51
CA ILE A 30 -7.96 12.31 -3.31
C ILE A 30 -8.52 13.00 -2.04
N MET A 31 -9.74 12.73 -1.60
CA MET A 31 -10.28 13.39 -0.38
C MET A 31 -10.05 12.56 0.89
N GLN A 32 -9.74 11.27 0.76
CA GLN A 32 -9.55 10.37 1.89
C GLN A 32 -8.10 10.48 2.41
N PRO A 33 -7.87 11.00 3.63
CA PRO A 33 -6.51 11.23 4.13
C PRO A 33 -5.70 9.94 4.28
N MET A 34 -6.36 8.81 4.56
CA MET A 34 -5.73 7.50 4.65
C MET A 34 -5.19 7.03 3.29
N ASP A 35 -5.97 7.24 2.23
CA ASP A 35 -5.58 6.92 0.85
C ASP A 35 -4.40 7.79 0.39
N GLN A 36 -4.50 9.11 0.58
CA GLN A 36 -3.47 10.06 0.14
C GLN A 36 -2.19 10.03 0.97
N GLY A 37 -2.29 9.84 2.27
CA GLY A 37 -1.14 9.90 3.16
C GLY A 37 -0.46 8.54 3.24
N VAL A 38 -1.09 7.64 3.98
CA VAL A 38 -0.46 6.37 4.39
C VAL A 38 -0.38 5.39 3.23
N ILE A 39 -1.50 5.15 2.55
CA ILE A 39 -1.58 4.12 1.50
C ILE A 39 -0.75 4.52 0.27
N GLU A 40 -0.82 5.79 -0.17
CA GLU A 40 0.03 6.28 -1.27
C GLU A 40 1.51 6.13 -0.95
N SER A 41 1.94 6.62 0.22
CA SER A 41 3.34 6.54 0.66
C SER A 41 3.83 5.09 0.74
N MET A 42 3.01 4.20 1.28
CA MET A 42 3.29 2.77 1.38
C MET A 42 3.44 2.13 0.00
N LYS A 43 2.48 2.35 -0.91
CA LYS A 43 2.52 1.84 -2.29
C LYS A 43 3.73 2.37 -3.04
N ARG A 44 4.05 3.65 -2.88
CA ARG A 44 5.19 4.30 -3.53
C ARG A 44 6.52 3.68 -3.08
N ARG A 45 6.72 3.52 -1.77
CA ARG A 45 7.94 2.92 -1.22
C ARG A 45 8.09 1.46 -1.65
N TYR A 46 7.02 0.68 -1.50
CA TYR A 46 7.00 -0.72 -1.92
C TYR A 46 7.39 -0.88 -3.39
N ARG A 47 6.76 -0.12 -4.30
CA ARG A 47 7.06 -0.18 -5.74
C ARG A 47 8.51 0.19 -6.04
N LYS A 48 9.04 1.23 -5.38
CA LYS A 48 10.44 1.64 -5.56
C LYS A 48 11.39 0.51 -5.18
N GLN A 49 11.21 -0.09 -4.00
CA GLN A 49 12.09 -1.16 -3.52
C GLN A 49 11.94 -2.45 -4.31
N LEU A 50 10.71 -2.79 -4.71
CA LEU A 50 10.44 -3.95 -5.56
C LEU A 50 11.17 -3.83 -6.92
N LEU A 51 11.09 -2.65 -7.55
CA LEU A 51 11.80 -2.39 -8.80
C LEU A 51 13.31 -2.42 -8.63
N ASN A 52 13.83 -1.85 -7.55
CA ASN A 52 15.27 -1.93 -7.25
C ASN A 52 15.73 -3.38 -7.09
N LYS A 53 15.00 -4.19 -6.34
CA LYS A 53 15.32 -5.60 -6.13
C LYS A 53 15.29 -6.38 -7.45
N LEU A 54 14.26 -6.16 -8.27
CA LEU A 54 14.12 -6.79 -9.58
C LEU A 54 15.25 -6.42 -10.55
N LEU A 55 15.70 -5.16 -10.54
CA LEU A 55 16.68 -4.65 -11.50
C LEU A 55 18.14 -4.86 -11.08
N PHE A 56 18.42 -4.97 -9.78
CA PHE A 56 19.79 -4.89 -9.25
C PHE A 56 20.19 -6.02 -8.30
N GLU A 57 19.28 -6.90 -7.85
CA GLU A 57 19.60 -7.98 -6.90
C GLU A 57 19.84 -9.34 -7.59
N GLY A 58 19.93 -9.37 -8.93
CA GLY A 58 20.35 -10.52 -9.72
C GLY A 58 21.80 -10.36 -10.20
N ASP A 59 22.74 -10.99 -9.49
CA ASP A 59 24.14 -11.07 -9.90
C ASP A 59 24.29 -12.02 -11.10
N ASP A 60 25.05 -11.54 -12.08
CA ASP A 60 25.88 -12.28 -13.03
C ASP A 60 25.43 -13.69 -13.43
N GLU A 61 24.67 -13.79 -14.51
CA GLU A 61 24.91 -14.74 -15.61
C GLU A 61 23.87 -14.50 -16.72
N GLN A 62 24.26 -14.81 -17.95
CA GLN A 62 23.51 -14.60 -19.21
C GLN A 62 22.17 -15.39 -19.27
N GLU A 63 21.24 -15.18 -18.34
CA GLU A 63 19.92 -15.80 -18.37
C GLU A 63 18.90 -14.91 -19.10
N GLU A 64 18.08 -15.54 -19.93
CA GLU A 64 17.05 -14.88 -20.74
C GLU A 64 16.09 -14.07 -19.84
N ALA A 65 15.90 -12.78 -20.13
CA ALA A 65 15.21 -11.83 -19.24
C ALA A 65 13.79 -12.27 -18.81
N ALA A 66 13.10 -13.08 -19.61
CA ALA A 66 11.79 -13.63 -19.27
C ALA A 66 11.87 -14.71 -18.16
N CYS A 67 12.92 -15.55 -18.16
CA CYS A 67 13.16 -16.55 -17.12
C CYS A 67 13.48 -15.86 -15.79
N SER A 68 14.30 -14.80 -15.84
CA SER A 68 14.70 -13.98 -14.69
C SER A 68 13.51 -13.37 -13.93
N ILE A 69 12.51 -12.80 -14.62
CA ILE A 69 11.33 -12.21 -13.94
C ILE A 69 10.50 -13.30 -13.23
N VAL A 70 10.29 -14.45 -13.87
CA VAL A 70 9.51 -15.55 -13.27
C VAL A 70 10.23 -16.11 -12.04
N GLN A 71 11.55 -16.27 -12.10
CA GLN A 71 12.36 -16.71 -10.97
C GLN A 71 12.32 -15.68 -9.83
N PHE A 72 12.44 -14.39 -10.13
CA PHE A 72 12.30 -13.31 -9.15
C PHE A 72 10.98 -13.42 -8.37
N TRP A 73 9.85 -13.56 -9.07
CA TRP A 73 8.54 -13.67 -8.40
C TRP A 73 8.39 -14.94 -7.56
N LYS A 74 9.04 -16.04 -7.97
CA LYS A 74 9.08 -17.28 -7.18
C LYS A 74 9.93 -17.14 -5.91
N ALA A 75 11.01 -16.35 -5.98
CA ALA A 75 11.93 -16.12 -4.88
C ALA A 75 11.41 -15.06 -3.89
N LEU A 76 10.52 -14.16 -4.33
CA LEU A 76 9.99 -13.08 -3.51
C LEU A 76 9.13 -13.61 -2.36
N THR A 77 9.53 -13.31 -1.12
CA THR A 77 8.81 -13.76 0.08
C THR A 77 7.99 -12.64 0.73
N LEU A 78 7.01 -13.01 1.56
CA LEU A 78 6.27 -12.04 2.39
C LEU A 78 7.19 -11.25 3.32
N LYS A 79 8.27 -11.88 3.80
CA LYS A 79 9.29 -11.21 4.61
C LYS A 79 9.92 -10.06 3.80
N ASP A 80 10.34 -10.32 2.57
CA ASP A 80 10.89 -9.28 1.68
C ASP A 80 9.89 -8.14 1.47
N CYS A 81 8.62 -8.47 1.21
CA CYS A 81 7.57 -7.47 1.01
C CYS A 81 7.39 -6.53 2.21
N VAL A 82 7.48 -7.06 3.44
CA VAL A 82 7.40 -6.23 4.66
C VAL A 82 8.62 -5.31 4.76
N TYR A 83 9.83 -5.80 4.46
CA TYR A 83 11.03 -4.96 4.46
C TYR A 83 11.03 -3.89 3.36
N MET A 84 10.31 -4.08 2.26
CA MET A 84 10.15 -3.06 1.19
C MET A 84 9.31 -1.85 1.60
N ILE A 85 8.56 -1.94 2.71
CA ILE A 85 7.67 -0.87 3.20
C ILE A 85 8.35 0.00 4.27
N ASN A 86 9.45 -0.46 4.88
CA ASN A 86 10.25 0.33 5.83
C ASN A 86 11.24 1.26 5.10
#